data_AF-A0A2I6S7T4-F1
#
_entry.id   AF-A0A2I6S7T4-F1
#
_cell.length_a   1.000
_cell.length_b   1.000
_cell.length_c   1.000
_cell.angle_alpha   90.00
_cell.angle_beta   90.00
_cell.angle_gamma   90.00
#
_symmetry.space_group_name_H-M   'P 1'
#
loop_
_entity.id
_entity.type
_entity.pdbx_description
1 polymer ?
#
loop_
_entity_poly.entity_id
_entity_poly.type
_entity_poly.pdbx_seq_one_letter_code
_entity_poly.pdbx_strand_id
1 'polypeptide(L)'
;MSFDPGPYRRQAGTPGVKPPGLLAKAFAVVAAVTIAIVALMFSVVVFAIALAVGVIVWGWLWWKMRALRKQMESDPQFQEMRRRAQGRSSETGASGDVIEGVVIREVDEDSDRR
;
A
#
# COMPACT_ATOMS: atom_id res chain seq x y z
N MET A 1 -68.19 45.63 -35.35
CA MET A 1 -66.88 45.03 -35.03
C MET A 1 -67.01 44.34 -33.68
N SER A 2 -67.20 43.02 -33.68
CA SER A 2 -67.30 42.25 -32.44
C SER A 2 -66.06 41.39 -32.35
N PHE A 3 -65.22 41.72 -31.38
CA PHE A 3 -64.01 40.98 -31.05
C PHE A 3 -64.45 39.66 -30.40
N ASP A 4 -63.98 38.54 -30.94
CA ASP A 4 -64.21 37.20 -30.41
C ASP A 4 -62.94 36.75 -29.67
N PRO A 5 -62.87 36.91 -28.33
CA PRO A 5 -61.72 36.45 -27.57
C PRO A 5 -61.87 34.95 -27.31
N GLY A 6 -61.31 34.14 -28.20
CA GLY A 6 -61.22 32.70 -28.00
C GLY A 6 -60.52 32.35 -26.67
N PRO A 7 -61.04 31.39 -25.89
CA PRO A 7 -60.31 30.89 -24.75
C PRO A 7 -60.12 29.37 -24.86
N TYR A 8 -59.27 28.92 -25.77
CA TYR A 8 -58.65 27.60 -25.60
C TYR A 8 -57.35 27.78 -24.83
N ARG A 9 -57.50 28.11 -23.54
CA ARG A 9 -56.44 27.92 -22.55
C ARG A 9 -56.12 26.43 -22.55
N ARG A 10 -55.14 26.04 -23.36
CA ARG A 10 -54.55 24.70 -23.38
C ARG A 10 -53.89 24.52 -22.02
N GLN A 11 -54.64 23.99 -21.06
CA GLN A 11 -54.07 23.45 -19.84
C GLN A 11 -53.21 22.28 -20.29
N ALA A 12 -51.90 22.50 -20.37
CA ALA A 12 -50.94 21.42 -20.37
C ALA A 12 -51.10 20.74 -19.01
N GLY A 13 -51.99 19.75 -18.96
CA GLY A 13 -52.10 18.85 -17.81
C GLY A 13 -50.76 18.15 -17.70
N THR A 14 -49.98 18.53 -16.69
CA THR A 14 -48.86 17.72 -16.21
C THR A 14 -49.41 16.31 -16.04
N PRO A 15 -48.85 15.28 -16.72
CA PRO A 15 -49.38 13.93 -16.64
C PRO A 15 -49.45 13.56 -15.15
N GLY A 16 -50.66 13.24 -14.69
CA GLY A 16 -50.96 13.06 -13.29
C GLY A 16 -50.06 12.00 -12.68
N VAL A 17 -49.01 12.44 -11.98
CA VAL A 17 -48.27 11.59 -11.05
C VAL A 17 -49.24 11.35 -9.90
N LYS A 18 -50.01 10.27 -10.01
CA LYS A 18 -50.90 9.81 -8.95
C LYS A 18 -50.04 9.69 -7.69
N PRO A 19 -50.41 10.35 -6.56
CA PRO A 19 -49.57 10.33 -5.38
C PRO A 19 -49.31 8.86 -4.99
N PRO A 20 -48.05 8.45 -4.82
CA PRO A 20 -47.73 7.06 -4.57
C PRO A 20 -48.45 6.62 -3.30
N GLY A 21 -49.28 5.59 -3.43
CA GLY A 21 -50.00 5.01 -2.31
C GLY A 21 -49.01 4.55 -1.23
N LEU A 22 -49.46 4.50 0.01
CA LEU A 22 -48.62 4.14 1.17
C LEU A 22 -47.87 2.80 0.95
N LEU A 23 -48.48 1.85 0.24
CA LEU A 23 -47.87 0.58 -0.15
C LEU A 23 -46.66 0.77 -1.09
N ALA A 24 -46.78 1.61 -2.12
CA ALA A 24 -45.66 1.91 -3.03
C ALA A 24 -44.50 2.56 -2.28
N LYS A 25 -44.81 3.39 -1.28
CA LYS A 25 -43.81 4.02 -0.41
C LYS A 25 -43.11 2.98 0.48
N ALA A 26 -43.83 2.00 1.01
CA ALA A 26 -43.25 0.89 1.77
C ALA A 26 -42.30 0.04 0.91
N PHE A 27 -42.72 -0.35 -0.30
CA PHE A 27 -41.85 -1.08 -1.23
C PHE A 27 -40.61 -0.28 -1.62
N ALA A 28 -40.73 1.03 -1.83
CA ALA A 28 -39.60 1.89 -2.11
C ALA A 28 -38.60 1.94 -0.95
N VAL A 29 -39.07 2.02 0.29
CA VAL A 29 -38.22 1.98 1.48
C VAL A 29 -37.50 0.64 1.59
N VAL A 30 -38.21 -0.47 1.43
CA VAL A 30 -37.61 -1.81 1.46
C VAL A 30 -36.54 -1.93 0.37
N ALA A 31 -36.85 -1.55 -0.87
CA ALA A 31 -35.90 -1.59 -1.97
C ALA A 31 -34.64 -0.73 -1.69
N ALA A 32 -34.82 0.47 -1.14
CA ALA A 32 -33.70 1.34 -0.76
C ALA A 32 -32.82 0.70 0.32
N VAL A 33 -33.42 0.08 1.34
CA VAL A 33 -32.68 -0.63 2.40
C VAL A 33 -31.91 -1.82 1.81
N THR A 34 -32.53 -2.61 0.93
CA THR A 34 -31.86 -3.74 0.29
C THR A 34 -30.66 -3.28 -0.54
N ILE A 35 -30.82 -2.23 -1.34
CA ILE A 35 -29.73 -1.64 -2.12
C ILE A 35 -28.62 -1.11 -1.21
N ALA A 36 -28.97 -0.45 -0.11
CA ALA A 36 -28.00 0.04 0.87
C ALA A 36 -27.18 -1.11 1.49
N ILE A 37 -27.82 -2.23 1.82
CA ILE A 37 -27.13 -3.42 2.34
C ILE A 37 -26.19 -4.00 1.29
N VAL A 38 -26.64 -4.14 0.04
CA VAL A 38 -25.80 -4.66 -1.05
C VAL A 38 -24.60 -3.75 -1.30
N ALA A 39 -24.79 -2.43 -1.33
CA ALA A 39 -23.70 -1.46 -1.47
C ALA A 39 -22.72 -1.53 -0.30
N LEU A 40 -23.22 -1.68 0.94
CA LEU A 40 -22.39 -1.86 2.13
C LEU A 40 -21.56 -3.15 2.03
N MET A 41 -22.18 -4.27 1.64
CA MET A 41 -21.48 -5.55 1.44
C MET A 41 -20.41 -5.43 0.35
N PHE A 42 -20.72 -4.75 -0.75
CA PHE A 42 -19.76 -4.49 -1.80
C PHE A 42 -18.55 -3.68 -1.29
N SER A 43 -18.78 -2.66 -0.47
CA SER A 43 -17.69 -1.89 0.16
C SER A 43 -16.80 -2.76 1.04
N VAL A 44 -17.37 -3.66 1.83
CA VAL A 44 -16.60 -4.61 2.65
C VAL A 44 -15.74 -5.53 1.78
N VAL A 45 -16.28 -6.04 0.67
CA VAL A 45 -15.53 -6.90 -0.25
C VAL A 45 -14.36 -6.15 -0.90
N VAL A 46 -14.60 -4.93 -1.40
CA VAL A 46 -13.54 -4.10 -1.98
C VAL A 46 -12.45 -3.80 -0.94
N PHE A 47 -12.85 -3.50 0.29
CA PHE A 47 -11.92 -3.27 1.39
C PHE A 47 -11.10 -4.53 1.72
N ALA A 48 -11.73 -5.71 1.77
CA ALA A 48 -11.04 -6.98 1.98
C ALA A 48 -10.02 -7.28 0.88
N ILE A 49 -10.37 -7.02 -0.39
CA ILE A 49 -9.46 -7.15 -1.53
C ILE A 49 -8.29 -6.17 -1.39
N ALA A 50 -8.54 -4.91 -1.04
CA ALA A 50 -7.50 -3.92 -0.83
C ALA A 50 -6.52 -4.34 0.27
N LEU A 51 -7.02 -4.89 1.39
CA LEU A 51 -6.18 -5.45 2.44
C LEU A 51 -5.40 -6.67 1.96
N ALA A 52 -6.02 -7.60 1.24
CA ALA A 52 -5.34 -8.78 0.69
C ALA A 52 -4.20 -8.38 -0.24
N VAL A 53 -4.44 -7.43 -1.17
CA VAL A 53 -3.41 -6.87 -2.05
C VAL A 53 -2.33 -6.18 -1.23
N GLY A 54 -2.70 -5.40 -0.20
CA GLY A 54 -1.76 -4.76 0.72
C GLY A 54 -0.83 -5.77 1.39
N VAL A 55 -1.37 -6.88 1.92
CA VAL A 55 -0.59 -7.95 2.55
C VAL A 55 0.30 -8.66 1.54
N ILE A 56 -0.20 -8.96 0.33
CA ILE A 56 0.60 -9.58 -0.74
C ILE A 56 1.77 -8.68 -1.12
N VAL A 57 1.51 -7.39 -1.34
CA VAL A 57 2.53 -6.40 -1.70
C VAL A 57 3.53 -6.24 -0.56
N TRP A 58 3.06 -6.13 0.70
CA TRP A 58 3.93 -6.01 1.87
C TRP A 58 4.82 -7.24 2.07
N GLY A 59 4.23 -8.44 1.95
CA GLY A 59 4.96 -9.69 1.94
C GLY A 59 5.99 -9.70 0.82
N TRP A 60 5.59 -9.39 -0.41
CA TRP A 60 6.51 -9.34 -1.54
C TRP A 60 7.65 -8.34 -1.34
N LEU A 61 7.39 -7.13 -0.83
CA LEU A 61 8.41 -6.14 -0.52
C LEU A 61 9.41 -6.68 0.52
N TRP A 62 8.91 -7.29 1.59
CA TRP A 62 9.75 -7.88 2.63
C TRP A 62 10.64 -9.00 2.07
N TRP A 63 10.08 -9.86 1.21
CA TRP A 63 10.82 -10.90 0.52
C TRP A 63 11.82 -10.33 -0.51
N LYS A 64 11.47 -9.26 -1.23
CA LYS A 64 12.34 -8.60 -2.22
C LYS A 64 13.53 -7.94 -1.54
N MET A 65 13.31 -7.23 -0.44
CA MET A 65 14.36 -6.64 0.39
C MET A 65 15.28 -7.73 0.96
N ARG A 66 14.72 -8.91 1.32
CA ARG A 66 15.52 -10.08 1.73
C ARG A 66 16.28 -10.71 0.55
N ALA A 67 15.69 -10.75 -0.64
CA ALA A 67 16.25 -11.39 -1.83
C ALA A 67 17.38 -10.59 -2.47
N LEU A 68 17.40 -9.26 -2.32
CA LEU A 68 18.50 -8.41 -2.79
C LEU A 68 19.86 -8.80 -2.18
N ARG A 69 19.87 -9.27 -0.92
CA ARG A 69 21.10 -9.82 -0.30
C ARG A 69 21.61 -11.08 -1.00
N LYS A 70 20.72 -11.87 -1.62
CA LYS A 70 21.09 -13.13 -2.28
C LYS A 70 21.54 -12.91 -3.72
N GLN A 71 21.13 -11.80 -4.34
CA GLN A 71 21.56 -11.45 -5.69
C GLN A 71 23.07 -11.13 -5.75
N MET A 72 23.63 -10.57 -4.68
CA MET A 72 25.08 -10.35 -4.56
C MET A 72 25.85 -11.68 -4.51
N GLU A 73 25.28 -12.77 -4.01
CA GLU A 73 25.95 -14.08 -3.96
C GLU A 73 25.91 -14.82 -5.31
N SER A 74 24.88 -14.54 -6.13
CA SER A 74 24.77 -15.04 -7.51
C SER A 74 25.51 -14.19 -8.55
N ASP A 75 26.01 -13.01 -8.17
CA ASP A 75 26.76 -12.16 -9.07
C ASP A 75 28.13 -12.82 -9.38
N PRO A 76 28.44 -13.13 -10.66
CA PRO A 76 29.71 -13.75 -11.03
C PRO A 76 30.93 -12.94 -10.54
N GLN A 77 30.80 -11.61 -10.42
CA GLN A 77 31.88 -10.77 -9.85
C GLN A 77 32.14 -11.07 -8.37
N PHE A 78 31.09 -11.26 -7.57
CA PHE A 78 31.22 -11.64 -6.17
C PHE A 78 31.73 -13.07 -6.02
N GLN A 79 31.34 -13.99 -6.91
CA GLN A 79 31.87 -15.36 -6.90
C GLN A 79 33.36 -15.41 -7.26
N GLU A 80 33.83 -14.60 -8.21
CA GLU A 80 35.26 -14.47 -8.52
C GLU A 80 36.04 -13.83 -7.37
N MET A 81 35.48 -12.80 -6.71
CA MET A 81 36.07 -12.22 -5.50
C MET A 81 36.15 -13.24 -4.37
N ARG A 82 35.11 -14.05 -4.16
CA ARG A 82 35.10 -15.13 -3.16
C ARG A 82 36.11 -16.24 -3.52
N ARG A 83 36.21 -16.65 -4.78
CA ARG A 83 37.22 -17.63 -5.23
C ARG A 83 38.64 -17.09 -5.09
N ARG A 84 38.88 -15.80 -5.36
CA ARG A 84 40.17 -15.14 -5.10
C ARG A 84 40.46 -15.05 -3.60
N ALA A 85 39.48 -14.72 -2.77
CA ALA A 85 39.63 -14.66 -1.32
C ALA A 85 39.86 -16.05 -0.71
N GLN A 86 39.18 -17.08 -1.22
CA GLN A 86 39.30 -18.47 -0.77
C GLN A 86 40.58 -19.15 -1.28
N GLY A 87 41.03 -18.78 -2.49
CA GLY A 87 42.35 -19.13 -3.00
C GLY A 87 43.48 -18.47 -2.20
N ARG A 88 43.28 -17.24 -1.74
CA ARG A 88 44.23 -16.52 -0.89
C ARG A 88 44.21 -17.00 0.57
N SER A 89 43.05 -17.39 1.12
CA SER A 89 42.95 -17.94 2.48
C SER A 89 43.52 -19.35 2.60
N SER A 90 43.57 -20.10 1.50
CA SER A 90 44.27 -21.39 1.45
C SER A 90 45.80 -21.23 1.45
N GLU A 91 46.30 -20.03 1.10
CA GLU A 91 47.72 -19.66 1.11
C GLU A 91 48.10 -18.91 2.40
N THR A 92 47.16 -18.17 3.00
CA THR A 92 47.31 -17.49 4.30
C THR A 92 46.78 -18.38 5.43
N GLY A 93 47.41 -19.53 5.62
CA GLY A 93 47.28 -20.37 6.82
C GLY A 93 48.00 -19.82 8.05
N ALA A 94 48.21 -18.51 8.17
CA ALA A 94 48.87 -17.91 9.32
C ALA A 94 48.35 -16.49 9.58
N SER A 95 48.04 -16.23 10.84
CA SER A 95 47.54 -14.97 11.42
C SER A 95 46.08 -14.64 11.19
N GLY A 96 45.32 -14.71 12.29
CA GLY A 96 44.11 -13.96 12.43
C GLY A 96 44.43 -12.47 12.45
N ASP A 97 43.90 -11.74 11.49
CA ASP A 97 43.78 -10.28 11.59
C ASP A 97 42.69 -9.99 12.62
N VAL A 98 43.12 -9.96 13.87
CA VAL A 98 42.54 -9.13 14.93
C VAL A 98 42.60 -7.70 14.41
N ILE A 99 41.43 -7.14 14.12
CA ILE A 99 41.31 -5.72 13.80
C ILE A 99 41.64 -4.96 15.09
N GLU A 100 42.83 -4.36 15.11
CA GLU A 100 43.38 -3.58 16.22
C GLU A 100 42.39 -2.50 16.66
N GLY A 101 41.84 -2.67 17.87
CA GLY A 101 41.13 -1.60 18.57
C GLY A 101 42.12 -0.48 18.90
N VAL A 102 41.90 0.69 18.31
CA VAL A 102 42.58 1.94 18.65
C VAL A 102 42.46 2.19 20.16
N VAL A 103 43.60 2.18 20.86
CA VAL A 103 43.72 2.59 22.27
C VAL A 103 44.34 3.99 22.29
N ILE A 104 43.52 5.01 22.51
CA ILE A 104 44.02 6.35 22.82
C ILE A 104 44.43 6.35 24.29
N ARG A 105 45.74 6.49 24.57
CA ARG A 105 46.22 6.80 25.91
C ARG A 105 46.34 8.31 26.03
N GLU A 106 45.59 8.90 26.96
CA GLU A 106 45.85 10.27 27.42
C GLU A 106 47.20 10.29 28.12
N VAL A 107 48.06 11.23 27.69
CA VAL A 107 49.34 11.53 28.31
C VAL A 107 49.08 12.64 29.31
N ASP A 108 49.16 12.36 30.61
CA ASP A 108 49.19 13.40 31.64
C ASP A 108 50.57 14.09 31.59
N GLU A 109 50.58 15.33 31.12
CA GLU A 109 51.78 16.18 30.95
C GLU A 109 52.27 16.84 32.25
N ASP A 110 52.24 16.16 33.41
CA ASP A 110 52.50 16.84 34.70
C ASP A 110 53.53 16.17 35.63
N SER A 111 54.60 15.62 35.07
CA SER A 111 55.67 15.03 35.90
C SER A 111 57.10 15.38 35.50
N ASP A 112 57.35 16.52 34.86
CA ASP A 112 58.72 17.02 34.62
C ASP A 112 59.01 18.36 35.31
N ARG A 113 58.60 18.41 36.59
CA ARG A 113 58.98 19.49 37.52
C ARG A 113 59.56 18.89 38.79
N ARG A 114 60.83 18.48 38.74
CA ARG A 114 61.69 18.37 39.94
C ARG A 114 63.18 18.29 39.63
#